data_AF-A0A943FY03-F1
#
_entry.id   AF-A0A943FY03-F1
#
_cell.length_a   1.000
_cell.length_b   1.000
_cell.length_c   1.000
_cell.angle_alpha   90.00
_cell.angle_beta   90.00
_cell.angle_gamma   90.00
#
_symmetry.space_group_name_H-M   'P 1'
#
loop_
_entity.id
_entity.type
_entity.pdbx_description
1 polymer ?
#
loop_
_entity_poly.entity_id
_entity_poly.type
_entity_poly.pdbx_seq_one_letter_code
_entity_poly.pdbx_strand_id
1 'polypeptide(L)'
;MREKRDEVIILRLTKTERHRIYEKMLGIGIRSLSAYIRKMALDGYCLHLDLKELRRMAYLLQMCSNNLNQYAKCANESGQVYAADLEDLRIRLDELISIGKQTLAKLTEL
;
A
#
# COMPACT_ATOMS: atom_id res chain seq x y z
N MET A 1 -16.64 -18.48 36.77
CA MET A 1 -17.72 -19.05 35.93
C MET A 1 -17.48 -18.53 34.51
N ARG A 2 -17.38 -19.38 33.48
CA ARG A 2 -17.24 -18.88 32.09
C ARG A 2 -18.57 -18.26 31.69
N GLU A 3 -18.55 -17.00 31.29
CA GLU A 3 -19.71 -16.29 30.76
C GLU A 3 -20.29 -17.05 29.57
N LYS A 4 -21.62 -17.25 29.57
CA LYS A 4 -22.31 -17.90 28.46
C LYS A 4 -22.50 -16.88 27.34
N ARG A 5 -22.38 -17.35 26.10
CA ARG A 5 -22.53 -16.51 24.90
C ARG A 5 -23.98 -16.61 24.43
N ASP A 6 -24.85 -15.82 25.04
CA ASP A 6 -26.29 -15.89 24.83
C ASP A 6 -26.81 -14.79 23.87
N GLU A 7 -25.95 -13.85 23.47
CA GLU A 7 -26.26 -12.82 22.47
C GLU A 7 -25.99 -13.28 21.04
N VAL A 8 -26.88 -12.87 20.11
CA VAL A 8 -26.85 -13.25 18.70
C VAL A 8 -26.77 -12.02 17.80
N ILE A 9 -25.81 -12.01 16.89
CA ILE A 9 -25.68 -11.01 15.82
C ILE A 9 -26.07 -11.67 14.49
N ILE A 10 -27.01 -11.07 13.76
CA ILE A 10 -27.46 -11.58 12.45
C ILE A 10 -26.68 -10.86 11.33
N LEU A 11 -25.99 -11.64 10.50
CA LEU A 11 -25.26 -11.15 9.34
C LEU A 11 -25.94 -11.64 8.05
N ARG A 12 -26.44 -10.72 7.22
CA ARG A 12 -27.03 -11.04 5.90
C ARG A 12 -25.92 -11.01 4.84
N LEU A 13 -25.85 -12.07 4.03
CA LEU A 13 -24.80 -12.27 3.04
C LEU A 13 -25.38 -12.86 1.75
N THR A 14 -24.75 -12.52 0.64
CA THR A 14 -24.89 -13.23 -0.62
C THR A 14 -24.18 -14.60 -0.59
N LYS A 15 -24.47 -15.47 -1.55
CA LYS A 15 -23.78 -16.78 -1.67
C LYS A 15 -22.28 -16.62 -1.89
N THR A 16 -21.87 -15.62 -2.66
CA THR A 16 -20.47 -15.32 -2.99
C THR A 16 -19.70 -14.82 -1.78
N GLU A 17 -20.27 -13.89 -1.01
CA GLU A 17 -19.66 -13.41 0.24
C GLU A 17 -19.51 -14.55 1.26
N ARG A 18 -20.55 -15.39 1.39
CA ARG A 18 -20.49 -16.56 2.27
C ARG A 18 -19.34 -17.49 1.87
N HIS A 19 -19.18 -17.79 0.58
CA HIS A 19 -18.10 -18.64 0.09
C HIS A 19 -16.71 -18.05 0.41
N ARG A 20 -16.50 -16.75 0.11
CA ARG A 20 -15.25 -16.06 0.43
C ARG A 20 -14.92 -16.08 1.92
N ILE A 21 -15.92 -15.93 2.79
CA ILE A 21 -15.74 -16.03 4.24
C ILE A 21 -15.25 -17.43 4.62
N TYR A 22 -15.82 -18.49 4.03
CA TYR A 22 -15.37 -19.86 4.28
C TYR A 22 -13.94 -20.11 3.78
N GLU A 23 -13.57 -19.61 2.60
CA GLU A 23 -12.21 -19.73 2.09
C GLU A 23 -11.19 -19.05 3.01
N LYS A 24 -11.46 -17.80 3.42
CA LYS A 24 -10.60 -17.07 4.36
C LYS A 24 -10.50 -17.77 5.71
N MET A 25 -11.62 -18.30 6.20
CA MET A 25 -11.67 -19.06 7.45
C MET A 25 -10.77 -20.30 7.40
N LEU A 26 -10.88 -21.09 6.34
CA LEU A 26 -10.08 -22.30 6.13
C LEU A 26 -8.60 -21.96 5.91
N GLY A 27 -8.31 -20.87 5.18
CA GLY A 27 -6.95 -20.40 4.92
C GLY A 27 -6.16 -20.06 6.18
N ILE A 28 -6.82 -19.65 7.26
CA ILE A 28 -6.18 -19.40 8.57
C ILE A 28 -6.37 -20.55 9.58
N GLY A 29 -6.87 -21.71 9.12
CA GLY A 29 -6.98 -22.92 9.93
C GLY A 29 -8.13 -22.95 10.95
N ILE A 30 -9.09 -22.01 10.88
CA ILE A 30 -10.26 -22.01 11.77
C ILE A 30 -11.33 -22.95 11.20
N ARG A 31 -11.90 -23.82 12.04
CA ARG A 31 -12.92 -24.80 11.61
C ARG A 31 -14.36 -24.39 11.92
N SER A 32 -14.54 -23.44 12.85
CA SER A 32 -15.85 -22.95 13.26
C SER A 32 -16.11 -21.56 12.71
N LEU A 33 -17.19 -21.41 11.94
CA LEU A 33 -17.61 -20.11 11.40
C LEU A 33 -17.88 -19.10 12.53
N SER A 34 -18.53 -19.51 13.61
CA SER A 34 -18.79 -18.64 14.75
C SER A 34 -17.49 -18.20 15.45
N ALA A 35 -16.48 -19.07 15.51
CA ALA A 35 -15.18 -18.70 16.05
C ALA A 35 -14.46 -17.72 15.11
N TYR A 36 -14.53 -17.94 13.80
CA TYR A 36 -13.95 -17.06 12.80
C TYR A 36 -14.57 -15.66 12.83
N ILE A 37 -15.90 -15.56 12.73
CA ILE A 37 -16.61 -14.28 12.75
C ILE A 37 -16.36 -13.54 14.05
N ARG A 38 -16.36 -14.24 15.20
CA ARG A 38 -16.04 -13.62 16.48
C ARG A 38 -14.61 -13.11 16.55
N LYS A 39 -13.63 -13.90 16.08
CA LYS A 39 -12.23 -13.48 16.00
C LYS A 39 -12.09 -12.23 15.13
N MET A 40 -12.77 -12.20 13.99
CA MET A 40 -12.75 -11.03 13.10
C MET A 40 -13.46 -9.81 13.68
N ALA A 41 -14.53 -9.99 14.47
CA ALA A 41 -15.26 -8.89 15.09
C ALA A 41 -14.56 -8.32 16.34
N LEU A 42 -13.80 -9.16 17.08
CA LEU A 42 -13.08 -8.76 18.30
C LEU A 42 -11.65 -8.31 18.00
N ASP A 43 -10.93 -9.10 17.20
CA ASP A 43 -9.49 -8.94 16.95
C ASP A 43 -9.20 -8.38 15.55
N GLY A 44 -10.24 -8.10 14.75
CA GLY A 44 -10.07 -7.52 13.43
C GLY A 44 -9.39 -6.15 13.53
N TYR A 45 -8.25 -6.00 12.88
CA TYR A 45 -7.62 -4.69 12.75
C TYR A 45 -8.44 -3.82 11.79
N CYS A 46 -8.93 -2.68 12.27
CA CYS A 46 -9.39 -1.61 11.41
C CYS A 46 -8.14 -0.83 10.93
N LEU A 47 -7.55 -1.26 9.82
CA LEU A 47 -6.40 -0.60 9.21
C LEU A 47 -6.85 0.70 8.55
N HIS A 48 -6.72 1.81 9.27
CA HIS A 48 -6.75 3.14 8.65
C HIS A 48 -5.32 3.52 8.25
N LEU A 49 -4.94 3.16 7.01
CA LEU A 49 -3.64 3.52 6.45
C LEU A 49 -3.63 5.02 6.07
N ASP A 50 -3.27 5.88 7.02
CA ASP A 50 -3.02 7.30 6.73
C ASP A 50 -1.61 7.46 6.12
N LEU A 51 -1.52 7.29 4.80
CA LEU A 51 -0.27 7.32 4.03
C LEU A 51 0.23 8.76 3.73
N LYS A 52 0.04 9.70 4.66
CA LYS A 52 0.46 11.11 4.50
C LYS A 52 1.95 11.27 4.22
N GLU A 53 2.80 10.55 4.95
CA GLU A 53 4.25 10.62 4.78
C GLU A 53 4.67 10.05 3.42
N LEU A 54 4.01 9.00 2.96
CA LEU A 54 4.27 8.40 1.65
C LEU A 54 3.84 9.33 0.50
N ARG A 55 2.73 10.06 0.66
CA ARG A 55 2.31 11.11 -0.26
C ARG A 55 3.30 12.28 -0.28
N ARG A 56 3.86 12.65 0.87
CA ARG A 56 4.91 13.68 0.99
C ARG A 56 6.22 13.24 0.34
N MET A 57 6.63 11.99 0.51
CA MET A 57 7.79 11.43 -0.17
C MET A 57 7.63 11.45 -1.70
N ALA A 58 6.48 11.02 -2.22
CA ALA A 58 6.20 11.05 -3.65
C ALA A 58 6.27 12.49 -4.21
N TYR A 59 5.74 13.46 -3.46
CA TYR A 59 5.81 14.88 -3.83
C TYR A 59 7.26 15.41 -3.88
N LEU A 60 8.08 15.10 -2.86
CA LEU A 60 9.48 15.54 -2.83
C LEU A 60 10.30 14.91 -3.96
N LEU A 61 10.08 13.63 -4.26
CA LEU A 61 10.71 12.96 -5.40
C LEU A 61 10.33 13.62 -6.74
N GLN A 62 9.06 13.98 -6.90
CA GLN A 62 8.61 14.70 -8.10
C GLN A 62 9.28 16.08 -8.22
N MET A 63 9.43 16.81 -7.11
CA MET A 63 10.16 18.09 -7.11
C MET A 63 11.63 17.91 -7.47
N CYS A 64 12.31 16.88 -6.93
CA CYS A 64 13.67 16.55 -7.32
C CYS A 64 13.78 16.25 -8.82
N SER A 65 12.83 15.51 -9.40
CA SER A 65 12.80 15.17 -10.83
C SER A 65 12.66 16.42 -11.69
N ASN A 66 11.75 17.31 -11.31
CA ASN A 66 11.54 18.58 -12.01
C ASN A 66 12.78 19.48 -11.96
N ASN A 67 13.39 19.63 -10.79
CA ASN A 67 14.61 20.42 -10.63
C ASN A 67 15.75 19.84 -11.49
N LEU A 68 15.93 18.52 -11.48
CA LEU A 68 16.96 17.88 -12.26
C LEU A 68 16.75 18.07 -13.77
N ASN A 69 15.51 18.00 -14.24
CA ASN A 69 15.19 18.24 -15.64
C ASN A 69 15.48 19.70 -16.05
N GLN A 70 15.31 20.67 -15.14
CA GLN A 70 15.71 22.06 -15.38
C GLN A 70 17.23 22.17 -15.49
N TYR A 71 18.00 21.53 -14.60
CA TYR A 71 19.46 21.51 -14.70
C TYR A 71 19.95 20.85 -15.99
N ALA A 72 19.35 19.74 -16.40
CA ALA A 72 19.66 19.07 -17.67
C ALA A 72 19.41 19.98 -18.88
N LYS A 73 18.32 20.74 -18.90
CA LYS A 73 18.05 21.74 -19.95
C LYS A 73 19.10 22.85 -19.97
N CYS A 74 19.41 23.46 -18.82
CA CYS A 74 20.45 24.50 -18.73
C CYS A 74 21.84 23.98 -19.13
N ALA A 75 22.18 22.73 -18.79
CA ALA A 75 23.44 22.12 -19.18
C ALA A 75 23.52 21.89 -20.70
N ASN A 76 22.44 21.41 -21.32
CA ASN A 76 22.35 21.23 -22.77
C ASN A 76 22.46 22.55 -23.54
N GLU A 77 21.90 23.63 -23.00
CA GLU A 77 21.98 24.97 -23.61
C GLU A 77 23.35 25.64 -23.42
N SER A 78 24.02 25.38 -22.30
CA SER A 78 25.33 25.99 -21.97
C SER A 78 26.54 25.20 -22.48
N GLY A 79 26.34 23.99 -23.03
CA GLY A 79 27.39 23.16 -23.63
C GLY A 79 28.44 22.63 -22.65
N GLN A 80 28.17 22.68 -21.33
CA GLN A 80 29.12 22.23 -20.32
C GLN A 80 29.03 20.71 -20.05
N VAL A 81 30.18 20.13 -19.72
CA VAL A 81 30.52 18.69 -19.62
C VAL A 81 29.67 17.90 -18.58
N TYR A 82 28.81 18.55 -17.80
CA TYR A 82 27.96 17.94 -16.76
C TYR A 82 26.76 17.14 -17.27
N ALA A 83 26.54 17.04 -18.58
CA ALA A 83 25.37 16.36 -19.15
C ALA A 83 25.30 14.87 -18.76
N ALA A 84 26.44 14.17 -18.70
CA ALA A 84 26.48 12.75 -18.33
C ALA A 84 26.15 12.51 -16.84
N ASP A 85 26.65 13.36 -15.95
CA ASP A 85 26.38 13.27 -14.51
C ASP A 85 24.91 13.63 -14.18
N LEU A 86 24.34 14.59 -14.92
CA LEU A 86 22.92 14.95 -14.82
C LEU A 86 22.01 13.84 -15.35
N GLU A 87 22.41 13.16 -16.42
CA GLU A 87 21.69 12.01 -16.95
C GLU A 87 21.74 10.81 -15.98
N ASP A 88 22.90 10.52 -15.37
CA ASP A 88 23.01 9.47 -14.34
C ASP A 88 22.14 9.77 -13.11
N LEU A 89 22.12 11.03 -12.65
CA LEU A 89 21.24 11.45 -11.56
C LEU A 89 19.75 11.30 -11.95
N ARG A 90 19.40 11.52 -13.22
CA ARG A 90 18.03 11.42 -13.71
C ARG A 90 17.56 9.98 -13.65
N ILE A 91 18.39 9.07 -14.17
CA ILE A 91 18.12 7.64 -14.17
C ILE A 91 17.92 7.12 -12.74
N ARG A 92 18.83 7.45 -11.81
CA ARG A 92 18.71 7.01 -10.41
C ARG A 92 17.46 7.55 -9.72
N LEU A 93 17.04 8.77 -10.06
CA LEU A 93 15.83 9.35 -9.48
C LEU A 93 14.56 8.69 -10.04
N ASP A 94 14.54 8.38 -11.33
CA ASP A 94 13.45 7.63 -11.96
C ASP A 94 13.34 6.20 -11.39
N GLU A 95 14.46 5.55 -11.09
CA GLU A 95 14.51 4.28 -10.38
C GLU A 95 13.88 4.39 -8.97
N LEU A 96 14.25 5.41 -8.20
CA LEU A 96 13.66 5.68 -6.88
C LEU A 96 12.15 5.92 -6.96
N ILE A 97 11.69 6.68 -7.95
CA ILE A 97 10.26 6.92 -8.18
C ILE A 97 9.55 5.61 -8.54
N SER A 98 10.15 4.77 -9.38
CA SER A 98 9.61 3.47 -9.75
C SER A 98 9.46 2.55 -8.54
N ILE A 99 10.51 2.44 -7.71
CA ILE A 99 10.48 1.66 -6.47
C ILE A 99 9.41 2.19 -5.51
N GLY A 100 9.28 3.51 -5.38
CA GLY A 100 8.23 4.14 -4.58
C GLY A 100 6.82 3.76 -5.06
N LYS A 101 6.57 3.81 -6.38
CA LYS A 101 5.29 3.40 -6.99
C LYS A 101 4.99 1.91 -6.78
N GLN A 102 6.00 1.04 -6.91
CA GLN A 102 5.83 -0.40 -6.68
C GLN A 102 5.53 -0.71 -5.21
N THR A 103 6.17 -0.01 -4.28
CA THR A 103 5.94 -0.18 -2.83
C THR A 103 4.53 0.27 -2.46
N LEU A 104 4.08 1.39 -3.00
CA LEU A 104 2.70 1.86 -2.90
C LEU A 104 1.69 0.84 -3.43
N ALA A 105 1.93 0.25 -4.60
CA ALA A 105 1.06 -0.77 -5.18
C ALA A 105 0.97 -2.03 -4.31
N LYS A 106 2.10 -2.51 -3.76
CA LYS A 106 2.12 -3.67 -2.84
C LYS A 106 1.38 -3.39 -1.54
N LEU A 107 1.44 -2.17 -1.02
CA LEU A 107 0.70 -1.76 0.17
C LEU A 107 -0.81 -1.69 -0.06
N THR A 108 -1.27 -1.44 -1.28
CA THR A 108 -2.70 -1.47 -1.63
C THR A 108 -3.27 -2.87 -1.83
N GLU A 109 -2.42 -3.89 -1.98
CA GLU A 109 -2.82 -5.29 -2.12
C GLU A 109 -2.87 -6.05 -0.78
N LEU A 110 -2.40 -5.43 0.32
CA LEU A 110 -2.48 -5.93 1.70
C LEU A 110 -3.85 -5.63 2.33
#